data_AF-A0A0W1AQH4-F1
#
_entry.id   AF-A0A0W1AQH4-F1
#
_cell.length_a   1.000
_cell.length_b   1.000
_cell.length_c   1.000
_cell.angle_alpha   90.00
_cell.angle_beta   90.00
_cell.angle_gamma   90.00
#
_symmetry.space_group_name_H-M   'P 1'
#
loop_
_entity.id
_entity.type
_entity.pdbx_description
1 polymer ?
#
loop_
_entity_poly.entity_id
_entity_poly.type
_entity_poly.pdbx_seq_one_letter_code
_entity_poly.pdbx_strand_id
1 'polypeptide(L)'
;MVKTGLIGKNVEEIELLRVRDLSVAQSIMDRMLGIGTLTVFSDDASAPQLLFRKIHNAQTVKDVLRKAVRDEKIANNISYREQI
;
A
#
# COMPACT_ATOMS: atom_id res chain seq x y z
N MET A 1 17.99 -1.51 -3.99
CA MET A 1 18.97 -1.84 -5.05
C MET A 1 18.58 -1.09 -6.32
N VAL A 2 19.44 -0.24 -6.88
CA VAL A 2 19.14 0.53 -8.10
C VAL A 2 19.48 -0.28 -9.35
N LYS A 3 18.57 -0.30 -10.33
CA LYS A 3 18.80 -0.79 -11.71
C LYS A 3 18.29 0.25 -12.71
N THR A 4 19.17 0.71 -13.58
CA THR A 4 18.90 1.69 -14.65
C THR A 4 18.43 1.00 -15.93
N GLY A 5 17.52 1.62 -16.68
CA GLY A 5 17.14 1.24 -18.04
C GLY A 5 16.35 2.37 -18.72
N LEU A 6 16.48 2.50 -20.03
CA LEU A 6 15.97 3.59 -20.90
C LEU A 6 14.44 3.82 -20.85
N ILE A 7 13.71 2.95 -20.16
CA ILE A 7 12.29 3.10 -19.78
C ILE A 7 12.30 3.05 -18.25
N GLY A 8 12.24 4.22 -17.61
CA GLY A 8 12.42 4.34 -16.17
C GLY A 8 11.49 3.40 -15.40
N LYS A 9 12.05 2.39 -14.74
CA LYS A 9 11.37 1.76 -13.61
C LYS A 9 11.58 2.68 -12.41
N ASN A 10 10.64 3.58 -12.18
CA ASN A 10 10.53 4.25 -10.89
C ASN A 10 10.14 3.17 -9.88
N VAL A 11 11.10 2.76 -9.06
CA VAL A 11 10.87 1.84 -7.94
C VAL A 11 10.66 2.72 -6.72
N GLU A 12 9.40 2.92 -6.37
CA GLU A 12 9.01 3.59 -5.12
C GLU A 12 8.93 2.52 -4.01
N GLU A 13 9.64 2.75 -2.92
CA GLU A 13 9.64 1.89 -1.73
C GLU A 13 9.05 2.71 -0.57
N ILE A 14 8.19 2.08 0.24
CA ILE A 14 7.61 2.67 1.45
C ILE A 14 7.86 1.71 2.61
N GLU A 15 8.42 2.23 3.70
CA GLU A 15 8.58 1.49 4.95
C GLU A 15 7.20 1.19 5.57
N LEU A 16 6.95 -0.06 5.94
CA LEU A 16 5.66 -0.46 6.53
C LEU A 16 5.33 0.26 7.84
N LEU A 17 6.36 0.68 8.60
CA LEU A 17 6.22 1.50 9.81
C LEU A 17 5.57 2.85 9.52
N ARG A 18 5.83 3.42 8.34
CA ARG A 18 5.31 4.70 7.86
C ARG A 18 3.96 4.60 7.17
N VAL A 19 3.39 3.39 7.06
CA VAL A 19 2.06 3.22 6.50
C VAL A 19 1.02 3.70 7.51
N ARG A 20 0.26 4.71 7.13
CA ARG A 20 -0.82 5.30 7.92
C ARG A 20 -2.12 4.56 7.69
N ASP A 21 -2.51 4.40 6.42
CA ASP A 21 -3.78 3.80 6.02
C ASP A 21 -3.70 3.07 4.67
N LEU A 22 -4.67 2.19 4.44
CA LEU A 22 -4.83 1.37 3.24
C LEU A 22 -6.29 1.43 2.76
N SER A 23 -6.50 1.91 1.53
CA SER A 23 -7.82 1.94 0.89
C SER A 23 -7.86 1.09 -0.37
N VAL A 24 -9.06 0.60 -0.70
CA VAL A 24 -9.32 -0.12 -1.96
C VAL A 24 -10.48 0.57 -2.66
N ALA A 25 -10.31 0.84 -3.95
CA ALA A 25 -11.37 1.35 -4.81
C ALA A 25 -11.63 0.36 -5.96
N GLN A 26 -12.90 0.10 -6.24
CA GLN A 26 -13.34 -0.75 -7.35
C GLN A 26 -14.61 -0.17 -7.97
N SER A 27 -14.56 0.13 -9.27
CA SER A 27 -15.78 0.40 -10.04
C SER A 27 -16.63 -0.86 -10.20
N ILE A 28 -17.85 -0.72 -10.73
CA ILE A 28 -18.72 -1.88 -11.05
C ILE A 28 -17.99 -2.84 -12.01
N MET A 29 -17.35 -2.31 -13.06
CA MET A 29 -16.60 -3.10 -14.03
C MET A 29 -15.38 -3.78 -13.38
N ASP A 30 -14.65 -3.08 -12.52
CA ASP A 30 -13.51 -3.66 -11.81
C ASP A 30 -13.93 -4.83 -10.92
N ARG A 31 -15.07 -4.72 -10.23
CA ARG A 31 -15.63 -5.83 -9.44
C ARG A 31 -15.99 -7.03 -10.31
N MET A 32 -16.61 -6.81 -11.47
CA MET A 32 -16.92 -7.88 -12.42
C MET A 32 -15.67 -8.59 -12.94
N LEU A 33 -14.59 -7.83 -13.16
CA LEU A 33 -13.29 -8.35 -13.61
C LEU A 33 -12.42 -8.88 -12.45
N GLY A 34 -12.87 -8.79 -11.20
CA GLY A 34 -12.12 -9.19 -10.02
C GLY A 34 -10.85 -8.37 -9.78
N ILE A 35 -10.77 -7.14 -10.31
CA ILE A 35 -9.64 -6.23 -10.16
C ILE A 35 -9.99 -5.02 -9.30
N GLY A 36 -8.99 -4.28 -8.86
CA GLY A 36 -9.18 -3.04 -8.12
C GLY A 36 -7.91 -2.18 -8.05
N THR A 37 -8.03 -1.05 -7.38
CA THR A 37 -6.90 -0.19 -7.05
C THR A 37 -6.72 -0.16 -5.53
N LEU A 38 -5.53 -0.55 -5.06
CA LEU A 38 -5.12 -0.40 -3.67
C LEU A 38 -4.28 0.88 -3.55
N THR A 39 -4.61 1.73 -2.58
CA THR A 39 -3.84 2.93 -2.26
C THR A 39 -3.23 2.77 -0.88
N VAL A 40 -1.92 2.99 -0.79
CA VAL A 40 -1.16 3.05 0.45
C VAL A 40 -0.91 4.50 0.78
N PHE A 41 -1.34 4.94 1.96
CA PHE A 41 -1.06 6.27 2.47
C PHE A 41 0.09 6.21 3.46
N SER A 42 1.11 7.03 3.24
CA SER A 42 2.27 7.12 4.11
C SER A 42 2.46 8.53 4.63
N ASP A 43 3.05 8.66 5.82
CA ASP A 43 3.61 9.91 6.35
C ASP A 43 5.02 10.21 5.82
N ASP A 44 5.57 9.35 4.95
CA ASP A 44 6.81 9.64 4.26
C ASP A 44 6.66 10.82 3.30
N ALA A 45 7.58 11.78 3.41
CA ALA A 45 7.55 13.01 2.62
C ALA A 45 7.88 12.76 1.14
N SER A 46 8.68 11.73 0.84
CA SER A 46 9.03 11.34 -0.54
C SER A 46 7.89 10.64 -1.28
N ALA A 47 7.12 9.81 -0.59
CA ALA A 47 6.10 8.96 -1.19
C ALA A 47 4.81 8.98 -0.34
N PRO A 48 4.05 10.08 -0.34
CA PRO A 48 2.88 10.23 0.50
C PRO A 48 1.75 9.25 0.12
N GLN A 49 1.73 8.82 -1.15
CA GLN A 49 0.73 7.90 -1.69
C GLN A 49 1.35 6.96 -2.74
N LEU A 50 1.12 5.66 -2.60
CA LEU A 50 1.49 4.64 -3.59
C LEU A 50 0.24 3.92 -4.09
N LEU A 51 0.06 3.89 -5.41
CA LEU A 51 -1.11 3.28 -6.06
C LEU A 51 -0.75 1.99 -6.77
N PHE A 52 -1.44 0.92 -6.39
CA PHE A 52 -1.37 -0.36 -7.07
C PHE A 52 -2.63 -0.55 -7.91
N ARG A 53 -2.52 -0.28 -9.22
CA ARG A 53 -3.66 -0.29 -10.14
C ARG A 53 -3.87 -1.67 -10.75
N LYS A 54 -5.13 -2.00 -11.05
CA LYS A 54 -5.55 -3.25 -11.73
C LYS A 54 -5.04 -4.52 -11.02
N ILE A 55 -5.03 -4.49 -9.68
CA ILE A 55 -4.69 -5.66 -8.87
C ILE A 55 -5.88 -6.61 -8.82
N HIS A 56 -5.63 -7.88 -9.13
CA HIS A 56 -6.60 -8.95 -8.87
C HIS A 56 -6.79 -9.17 -7.37
N ASN A 57 -8.04 -9.36 -6.94
CA ASN A 57 -8.38 -9.58 -5.53
C ASN A 57 -7.81 -8.47 -4.61
N ALA A 58 -7.96 -7.20 -5.01
CA ALA A 58 -7.39 -6.04 -4.31
C ALA A 58 -7.70 -6.01 -2.81
N GLN A 59 -8.88 -6.50 -2.40
CA GLN A 59 -9.24 -6.63 -0.99
C GLN A 59 -8.35 -7.63 -0.24
N THR A 60 -8.09 -8.81 -0.79
CA THR A 60 -7.18 -9.80 -0.21
C THR A 60 -5.76 -9.24 -0.11
N VAL A 61 -5.29 -8.54 -1.14
CA VAL A 61 -3.97 -7.89 -1.12
C VAL A 61 -3.90 -6.84 -0.01
N LYS A 62 -4.96 -6.03 0.16
CA LYS A 62 -5.08 -5.08 1.28
C LYS A 62 -5.00 -5.79 2.63
N ASP A 63 -5.66 -6.93 2.81
CA ASP A 63 -5.66 -7.65 4.08
C ASP A 63 -4.28 -8.23 4.43
N VAL A 64 -3.57 -8.77 3.42
CA VAL A 64 -2.18 -9.21 3.55
C VAL A 64 -1.27 -8.04 3.96
N LEU A 65 -1.36 -6.91 3.24
CA LEU A 65 -0.54 -5.75 3.52
C LEU A 65 -0.86 -5.16 4.90
N ARG A 66 -2.14 -5.11 5.27
CA ARG A 66 -2.58 -4.63 6.59
C ARG A 66 -2.03 -5.51 7.71
N LYS A 67 -1.97 -6.83 7.50
CA LYS A 67 -1.33 -7.74 8.46
C LYS A 67 0.17 -7.44 8.57
N ALA A 68 0.88 -7.32 7.45
CA ALA A 68 2.31 -7.02 7.46
C ALA A 68 2.62 -5.69 8.19
N VAL A 69 1.83 -4.64 7.94
CA VAL A 69 1.96 -3.33 8.63
C VAL A 69 1.75 -3.46 10.13
N ARG A 70 0.75 -4.24 10.58
CA ARG A 70 0.50 -4.47 12.01
C ARG A 70 1.65 -5.23 12.66
N ASP A 71 2.10 -6.31 12.02
CA ASP A 71 3.20 -7.14 12.53
C ASP A 71 4.47 -6.30 12.69
N GLU A 72 4.79 -5.46 11.70
CA GLU A 72 5.94 -4.55 11.73
C GLU A 72 5.83 -3.52 12.88
N LYS A 73 4.66 -2.91 13.06
CA LYS A 73 4.44 -1.94 14.16
C LYS A 73 4.57 -2.59 15.53
N ILE A 74 4.08 -3.82 15.70
CA ILE A 74 4.24 -4.60 16.93
C ILE A 74 5.72 -4.89 17.19
N ALA A 75 6.45 -5.36 16.17
CA ALA A 75 7.89 -5.66 16.29
C ALA A 75 8.71 -4.44 16.73
N ASN A 76 8.28 -3.23 16.36
CA ASN A 76 8.95 -1.98 16.70
C ASN A 76 8.31 -1.25 17.91
N ASN A 77 7.41 -1.90 18.67
CA ASN A 77 6.70 -1.33 19.83
C ASN A 77 5.96 0.00 19.56
N ILE A 78 5.43 0.18 18.35
CA ILE A 78 4.67 1.37 17.97
C ILE A 78 3.18 1.13 18.23
N SER A 79 2.61 1.77 19.25
CA SER A 79 1.15 1.79 19.44
C SER A 79 0.50 2.76 18.45
N TYR A 80 -0.54 2.33 17.75
CA TYR A 80 -1.44 3.24 17.04
C TYR A 80 -1.98 4.26 18.06
N ARG A 81 -1.47 5.49 18.03
CA ARG A 81 -2.20 6.60 18.65
C ARG A 81 -3.34 6.90 17.68
N GLU A 82 -4.50 6.32 17.94
CA GLU A 82 -5.72 6.67 17.23
C GLU A 82 -5.94 8.18 17.43
N GLN A 83 -5.73 8.96 16.38
CA GLN A 83 -6.29 10.30 16.31
C GLN A 83 -7.77 10.13 15.99
N ILE A 84 -8.57 10.20 17.06
CA ILE A 84 -10.03 10.40 17.06
C ILE A 84 -10.34 11.70 16.33
#